data_AF-A0A1X1YB65-F1
#
_entry.id   AF-A0A1X1YB65-F1
#
_cell.length_a   1.000
_cell.length_b   1.000
_cell.length_c   1.000
_cell.angle_alpha   90.00
_cell.angle_beta   90.00
_cell.angle_gamma   90.00
#
_symmetry.space_group_name_H-M   'P 1'
#
loop_
_entity.id
_entity.type
_entity.pdbx_description
1 polymer ?
#
loop_
_entity_poly.entity_id
_entity_poly.type
_entity_poly.pdbx_seq_one_letter_code
_entity_poly.pdbx_strand_id
1 'polypeptide(L)' 'MSSCHADPVGALVCSRKGCSADAVFGMLWNNPKLHTPERRKVWLSCPEHREYFREYLSSRGLLRGEVPVDELERRAEP' A
#
# COMPACT_ATOMS: atom_id res chain seq x y z
N MET A 1 8.85 -7.79 -15.62
CA MET A 1 8.78 -7.70 -14.14
C MET A 1 8.07 -6.39 -13.88
N SER A 2 6.80 -6.46 -13.47
CA SER A 2 5.92 -5.28 -13.46
C SER A 2 6.34 -4.34 -12.35
N SER A 3 7.05 -3.26 -12.71
CA SER A 3 7.10 -2.07 -11.88
C SER A 3 5.68 -1.51 -11.83
N CYS A 4 4.99 -1.75 -10.73
CA CYS A 4 3.72 -1.09 -10.47
C CYS A 4 3.97 0.42 -10.35
N HIS A 5 3.12 1.26 -10.95
CA HIS A 5 3.22 2.72 -10.83
C HIS A 5 2.80 3.20 -9.42
N ALA A 6 3.46 2.68 -8.40
CA ALA A 6 3.19 2.95 -6.99
C ALA A 6 4.28 3.83 -6.37
N ASP A 7 3.89 4.68 -5.43
CA ASP A 7 4.84 5.47 -4.65
C ASP A 7 5.82 4.52 -3.92
N PRO A 8 7.14 4.79 -3.93
CA PRO A 8 8.12 3.91 -3.28
C PRO A 8 7.94 3.89 -1.77
N VAL A 9 8.20 2.74 -1.16
CA VAL A 9 7.99 2.46 0.27
C VAL A 9 9.30 2.41 1.06
N GLY A 10 9.29 2.92 2.30
CA GLY A 10 10.38 2.74 3.29
C GLY A 10 10.29 1.37 3.97
N ALA A 11 10.76 1.20 5.20
CA ALA A 11 10.69 -0.07 5.96
C ALA A 11 9.39 -0.88 5.75
N LEU A 12 9.50 -2.20 5.54
CA LEU A 12 8.38 -3.11 5.28
C LEU A 12 7.58 -3.42 6.56
N VAL A 13 7.02 -2.39 7.18
CA VAL A 13 6.22 -2.50 8.41
C VAL A 13 4.76 -2.22 8.10
N CYS A 14 3.86 -3.00 8.69
CA CYS A 14 2.42 -2.81 8.55
C CYS A 14 2.01 -1.37 8.90
N SER A 15 1.20 -0.75 8.03
CA SER A 15 0.71 0.62 8.23
C SER A 15 -0.42 0.73 9.25
N ARG A 16 -0.87 -0.40 9.84
CA ARG A 16 -1.93 -0.38 10.85
C ARG A 16 -1.36 0.25 12.11
N LYS A 17 -2.05 1.26 12.63
CA LYS A 17 -1.66 1.92 13.88
C LYS A 17 -1.51 0.88 15.00
N GLY A 18 -0.33 0.85 15.63
CA GLY A 18 0.00 -0.08 16.71
C GLY A 18 0.48 -1.46 16.25
N CYS A 19 0.55 -1.72 14.95
CA CYS A 19 1.14 -2.95 14.40
C CYS A 19 2.59 -2.69 13.99
N SER A 20 3.49 -3.58 14.39
CA SER A 20 4.90 -3.57 14.00
C SER A 20 5.31 -4.82 13.22
N ALA A 21 4.34 -5.63 12.77
CA ALA A 21 4.59 -6.84 12.01
C ALA A 21 5.11 -6.53 10.61
N ASP A 22 5.89 -7.46 10.06
CA ASP A 22 6.40 -7.37 8.69
C ASP A 22 5.25 -7.35 7.68
N ALA A 23 5.31 -6.39 6.77
CA ALA A 23 4.38 -6.28 5.68
C ALA A 23 4.78 -7.21 4.53
N VAL A 24 3.80 -7.90 3.98
CA VAL A 24 3.98 -8.78 2.80
C VAL A 24 3.12 -8.33 1.62
N PHE A 25 2.16 -7.42 1.84
CA PHE A 25 1.33 -6.81 0.81
C PHE A 25 1.44 -5.28 0.80
N GLY A 26 1.36 -4.69 -0.38
CA GLY A 26 1.14 -3.28 -0.64
C GLY A 26 -0.27 -3.02 -1.13
N MET A 27 -1.03 -2.22 -0.38
CA MET A 27 -2.37 -1.75 -0.76
C MET A 27 -2.24 -0.46 -1.56
N LEU A 28 -2.45 -0.54 -2.87
CA LEU A 28 -2.38 0.60 -3.78
C LEU A 28 -3.72 1.35 -3.72
N TRP A 29 -3.67 2.63 -3.38
CA TRP A 29 -4.87 3.44 -3.24
C TRP A 29 -4.71 4.83 -3.85
N ASN A 30 -5.86 5.42 -4.20
CA ASN A 30 -5.94 6.78 -4.71
C ASN A 30 -7.20 7.47 -4.16
N ASN A 31 -7.02 8.68 -3.60
CA ASN A 31 -8.13 9.56 -3.26
C ASN A 31 -8.19 10.70 -4.29
N PRO A 32 -9.15 10.67 -5.23
CA PRO A 32 -9.21 11.65 -6.32
C PRO A 32 -9.54 13.07 -5.82
N LYS A 33 -9.99 13.22 -4.58
CA LYS A 33 -10.19 14.54 -3.95
C LYS A 33 -8.87 15.22 -3.58
N LEU A 34 -7.78 14.46 -3.45
CA LEU A 34 -6.48 14.93 -2.93
C LEU A 34 -5.29 14.62 -3.85
N HIS A 35 -5.44 13.69 -4.78
CA HIS A 35 -4.34 13.14 -5.58
C HIS A 35 -4.71 13.16 -7.06
N THR A 36 -3.70 13.30 -7.92
CA THR A 36 -3.89 13.12 -9.37
C THR A 36 -4.35 11.69 -9.68
N PRO A 37 -5.07 11.46 -10.79
CA PRO A 37 -5.59 10.14 -11.14
C PRO A 37 -4.51 9.07 -11.36
N GLU A 38 -3.27 9.46 -11.64
CA GLU A 38 -2.14 8.57 -11.92
C GLU A 38 -1.44 8.12 -10.63
N ARG A 39 -1.46 8.95 -9.59
CA ARG A 39 -0.74 8.64 -8.34
C ARG A 39 -1.32 7.40 -7.66
N ARG A 40 -0.47 6.48 -7.21
CA ARG A 40 -0.87 5.33 -6.38
C ARG A 40 -0.08 5.37 -5.09
N LYS A 41 -0.72 5.81 -4.01
CA LYS A 41 -0.13 5.70 -2.69
C LYS A 41 -0.16 4.24 -2.24
N VAL A 42 0.77 3.88 -1.36
CA VAL A 42 0.86 2.53 -0.80
C VAL A 42 0.62 2.59 0.71
N TRP A 43 -0.25 1.70 1.19
CA TRP A 43 -0.26 1.28 2.59
C TRP A 43 0.25 -0.15 2.68
N LEU A 44 1.23 -0.38 3.55
CA LEU A 44 1.82 -1.68 3.76
C LEU A 44 0.95 -2.51 4.71
N SER A 45 0.87 -3.82 4.46
CA SER A 45 -0.02 -4.71 5.21
C SER A 45 0.64 -6.06 5.50
N CYS A 46 0.59 -6.47 6.77
CA CYS A 46 0.87 -7.85 7.18
C CYS A 46 -0.35 -8.75 6.89
N PRO A 47 -0.19 -10.09 6.87
CA PRO A 47 -1.30 -11.01 6.58
C PRO A 47 -2.53 -10.80 7.46
N GLU A 48 -2.34 -10.49 8.75
CA GLU A 48 -3.41 -10.26 9.71
C GLU A 48 -4.29 -9.05 9.37
N HIS A 49 -3.70 -8.00 8.78
CA HIS A 49 -4.38 -6.74 8.52
C HIS A 49 -4.76 -6.52 7.05
N ARG A 50 -4.49 -7.51 6.18
CA ARG A 50 -4.77 -7.43 4.74
C ARG A 50 -6.22 -7.09 4.46
N GLU A 51 -7.13 -7.91 4.98
CA GLU A 51 -8.56 -7.78 4.76
C GLU A 51 -9.13 -6.49 5.37
N TYR A 52 -8.63 -6.06 6.53
CA TYR A 52 -9.00 -4.77 7.11
C TYR A 52 -8.76 -3.60 6.14
N PHE A 53 -7.57 -3.53 5.52
CA PHE A 53 -7.26 -2.46 4.57
C PHE A 53 -8.05 -2.59 3.28
N ARG A 54 -8.22 -3.82 2.77
CA ARG A 54 -9.00 -4.10 1.58
C ARG A 54 -10.44 -3.60 1.73
N GLU A 55 -11.10 -3.95 2.83
CA GLU A 55 -12.46 -3.51 3.13
C GLU A 55 -12.54 -1.99 3.35
N TYR A 56 -11.62 -1.42 4.13
CA TYR A 56 -11.59 0.01 4.40
C TYR A 56 -11.48 0.85 3.12
N LEU A 57 -10.57 0.48 2.21
CA LEU A 57 -10.31 1.19 0.96
C LEU A 57 -11.42 0.93 -0.07
N SER A 58 -11.90 -0.32 -0.19
CA SER A 58 -12.94 -0.68 -1.17
C SER A 58 -14.28 -0.04 -0.85
N SER A 59 -14.70 -0.05 0.42
CA SER A 59 -15.96 0.59 0.86
C SER A 59 -16.02 2.09 0.57
N ARG A 60 -14.86 2.73 0.36
CA ARG A 60 -14.73 4.16 0.04
C ARG A 60 -14.37 4.43 -1.43
N GLY A 61 -14.27 3.39 -2.26
CA GLY A 61 -13.85 3.50 -3.67
C GLY A 61 -12.40 3.98 -3.84
N LEU A 62 -11.54 3.80 -2.83
CA LEU A 62 -10.15 4.26 -2.82
C LEU A 62 -9.17 3.18 -3.29
N LEU A 63 -9.54 1.90 -3.20
CA LEU A 63 -8.68 0.79 -3.59
C LEU A 63 -8.43 0.83 -5.11
N ARG A 64 -7.16 0.66 -5.50
CA ARG A 64 -6.74 0.56 -6.91
C ARG A 64 -6.05 -0.75 -7.23
N GLY A 65 -5.48 -1.41 -6.22
CA GLY A 65 -4.90 -2.72 -6.37
C GLY A 65 -4.25 -3.19 -5.08
N GLU A 66 -3.77 -4.43 -5.12
CA GLU A 66 -2.94 -5.04 -4.11
C GLU A 66 -1.82 -5.78 -4.83
N VAL A 67 -0.59 -5.62 -4.34
CA VAL A 67 0.59 -6.31 -4.88
C VAL A 67 1.41 -6.86 -3.72
N PRO A 68 2.17 -7.94 -3.91
CA PRO A 68 3.16 -8.35 -2.91
C PRO A 68 4.30 -7.31 -2.82
N VAL A 69 4.93 -7.21 -1.64
CA VAL A 69 5.89 -6.13 -1.34
C VAL A 69 7.19 -6.19 -2.15
N ASP A 70 7.50 -7.33 -2.75
CA ASP A 70 8.63 -7.54 -3.66
C ASP A 70 8.45 -6.84 -5.02
N GLU A 71 7.21 -6.50 -5.39
CA GLU A 71 6.90 -5.70 -6.58
C GLU A 71 6.98 -4.18 -6.33
N LEU A 72 7.14 -3.75 -5.07
CA LEU A 72 7.20 -2.34 -4.71
C LEU A 72 8.64 -1.80 -4.75
N GLU A 73 8.79 -0.61 -5.32
CA GLU A 73 10.05 0.12 -5.23
C GLU A 73 10.36 0.50 -3.79
N ARG A 74 11.59 0.20 -3.36
CA ARG A 74 12.12 0.54 -2.04
C ARG A 74 12.69 1.95 -2.09
N ARG A 75 12.25 2.83 -1.21
CA ARG A 75 12.93 4.10 -0.96
C ARG A 75 14.26 3.79 -0.28
N ALA A 76 15.37 4.24 -0.87
CA ALA A 76 16.67 4.19 -0.19
C ALA A 76 16.58 4.99 1.11
N GLU A 77 16.93 4.36 2.23
CA GLU A 77 17.14 5.08 3.47
C GLU A 77 18.45 5.88 3.33
N PRO A 78 18.47 7.18 3.67
CA PRO A 78 19.69 7.98 3.67
C PRO A 78 20.69 7.50 4.72
#